data_AF-A0A532T982-F1
#
_entry.id   AF-A0A532T982-F1
#
_cell.length_a   1.000
_cell.length_b   1.000
_cell.length_c   1.000
_cell.angle_alpha   90.00
_cell.angle_beta   90.00
_cell.angle_gamma   90.00
#
_symmetry.space_group_name_H-M   'P 1'
#
loop_
_entity.id
_entity.type
_entity.pdbx_description
1 polymer ?
#
loop_
_entity_poly.entity_id
_entity_poly.type
_entity_poly.pdbx_seq_one_letter_code
_entity_poly.pdbx_strand_id
1 'polypeptide(L)'
;MSKDLKDLIDMAEEDEKTRAQLEENVETLKREIVKLNKKVKEKTSLAKIDYVKPAEEFNESEEINVLKSLIASQKQELAGKIHETEVLQQKMEEINLELENVRDSFTDSVKDQVLIKTQNSLNNLIEDYGRLEGIINSLNEKISELEKENKLLTESSTNLKSESSKVEQLEAEIYGLKRQLNDFERSKKLLEDKIHTLKSKQRSVEELEKVLESLENRNIEFNKERQQLKEDLKATKTELFKFSKKEERVSDLKNKIEELKKENINLKEKDTLLLAKTITAINVQQKKHTPVLKDTPPKTEKVSEVDLEVKQEKAKEQTKVLLQKPEIKSDLVPTDIKTDLSRTSEPEELGIKDEIPIESSEEIVIRKKKCPNCGNTNKSHIREVDDKTRLIYTYPKIYAKMYKCGQCGAEWR
;
A
#
# COMPACT_ATOMS: atom_id res chain seq x y z
N MET A 1 35.56 17.95 45.96
CA MET A 1 35.05 17.69 47.32
C MET A 1 33.60 18.12 47.37
N SER A 2 32.74 17.48 48.17
CA SER A 2 31.39 18.03 48.39
C SER A 2 31.47 19.33 49.20
N LYS A 3 30.43 20.16 49.15
CA LYS A 3 30.35 21.38 49.95
C LYS A 3 30.42 21.04 51.45
N ASP A 4 29.65 20.04 51.85
CA ASP A 4 29.53 19.56 53.24
C ASP A 4 30.88 19.09 53.82
N LEU A 5 31.77 18.54 52.97
CA LEU A 5 33.12 18.15 53.37
C LEU A 5 34.02 19.36 53.62
N LYS A 6 33.81 20.49 52.91
CA LYS A 6 34.53 21.74 53.20
C LYS A 6 33.98 22.40 54.45
N ASP A 7 32.65 22.51 54.56
CA ASP A 7 31.99 23.10 55.73
C ASP A 7 32.39 22.37 57.03
N LEU A 8 32.63 21.04 56.98
CA LEU A 8 33.19 20.24 58.09
C LEU A 8 34.67 20.55 58.41
N ILE A 9 35.51 20.83 57.41
CA ILE A 9 36.92 21.19 57.62
C ILE A 9 37.02 22.60 58.21
N ASP A 10 36.27 23.55 57.65
CA ASP A 10 36.25 24.94 58.11
C ASP A 10 35.82 25.02 59.61
N MET A 11 34.85 24.20 60.04
CA MET A 11 34.47 24.08 61.47
C MET A 11 35.56 23.47 62.36
N ALA A 12 36.30 22.46 61.88
CA ALA A 12 37.37 21.83 62.64
C ALA A 12 38.55 22.80 62.90
N GLU A 13 38.86 23.66 61.91
CA GLU A 13 39.87 24.72 62.07
C GLU A 13 39.43 25.81 63.09
N GLU A 14 38.13 26.12 63.19
CA GLU A 14 37.61 27.02 64.23
C GLU A 14 37.66 26.39 65.63
N ASP A 15 37.30 25.11 65.78
CA ASP A 15 37.39 24.39 67.07
C ASP A 15 38.84 24.29 67.57
N GLU A 16 39.80 23.95 66.72
CA GLU A 16 41.22 23.89 67.11
C GLU A 16 41.76 25.27 67.54
N LYS A 17 41.30 26.34 66.87
CA LYS A 17 41.66 27.73 67.20
C LYS A 17 41.06 28.19 68.54
N THR A 18 39.81 27.85 68.85
CA THR A 18 39.23 28.18 70.18
C THR A 18 39.91 27.39 71.30
N ARG A 19 40.27 26.12 71.04
CA ARG A 19 41.05 25.30 71.98
C ARG A 19 42.41 25.91 72.29
N ALA A 20 43.17 26.33 71.29
CA ALA A 20 44.47 26.99 71.50
C ALA A 20 44.34 28.26 72.38
N GLN A 21 43.28 29.05 72.17
CA GLN A 21 43.00 30.24 72.99
C GLN A 21 42.62 29.87 74.44
N LEU A 22 41.94 28.75 74.68
CA LEU A 22 41.65 28.25 76.03
C LEU A 22 42.94 27.76 76.74
N GLU A 23 43.83 27.09 76.02
CA GLU A 23 45.11 26.62 76.58
C GLU A 23 46.03 27.81 76.98
N GLU A 24 46.09 28.90 76.19
CA GLU A 24 46.80 30.13 76.58
C GLU A 24 46.21 30.81 77.83
N ASN A 25 44.87 30.84 77.94
CA ASN A 25 44.19 31.38 79.12
C ASN A 25 44.49 30.55 80.39
N VAL A 26 44.48 29.22 80.27
CA VAL A 26 44.85 28.31 81.38
C VAL A 26 46.30 28.53 81.81
N GLU A 27 47.24 28.66 80.86
CA GLU A 27 48.66 28.90 81.19
C GLU A 27 48.89 30.29 81.80
N THR A 28 48.03 31.25 81.51
CA THR A 28 48.02 32.58 82.15
C THR A 28 47.51 32.52 83.59
N LEU A 29 46.41 31.80 83.84
CA LEU A 29 45.85 31.60 85.19
C LEU A 29 46.82 30.82 86.11
N LYS A 30 47.51 29.79 85.60
CA LYS A 30 48.59 29.09 86.34
C LYS A 30 49.65 30.07 86.84
N ARG A 31 50.11 30.98 85.97
CA ARG A 31 51.12 32.01 86.30
C ARG A 31 50.62 33.02 87.34
N GLU A 32 49.32 33.30 87.41
CA GLU A 32 48.74 34.12 88.48
C GLU A 32 48.64 33.39 89.82
N ILE A 33 48.21 32.11 89.83
CA ILE A 33 48.15 31.28 91.04
C ILE A 33 49.54 31.18 91.69
N VAL A 34 50.62 31.02 90.91
CA VAL A 34 52.00 31.03 91.43
C VAL A 34 52.37 32.38 92.06
N LYS A 35 52.01 33.51 91.44
CA LYS A 35 52.23 34.87 92.01
C LYS A 35 51.46 35.07 93.32
N LEU A 36 50.22 34.60 93.41
CA LEU A 36 49.38 34.71 94.61
C LEU A 36 49.93 33.83 95.75
N ASN A 37 50.29 32.58 95.47
CA ASN A 37 50.89 31.68 96.46
C ASN A 37 52.22 32.22 97.02
N LYS A 38 53.03 32.91 96.20
CA LYS A 38 54.23 33.61 96.68
C LYS A 38 53.88 34.75 97.66
N LYS A 39 52.93 35.62 97.30
CA LYS A 39 52.44 36.71 98.19
C LYS A 39 51.83 36.20 99.51
N VAL A 40 51.18 35.03 99.50
CA VAL A 40 50.67 34.40 100.73
C VAL A 40 51.84 33.98 101.62
N LYS A 41 52.82 33.22 101.11
CA LYS A 41 53.99 32.80 101.89
C LYS A 41 54.78 33.97 102.48
N GLU A 42 54.97 35.04 101.71
CA GLU A 42 55.63 36.28 102.16
C GLU A 42 54.90 36.96 103.34
N LYS A 43 53.56 36.90 103.37
CA LYS A 43 52.77 37.37 104.51
C LYS A 43 52.85 36.44 105.72
N THR A 44 52.81 35.12 105.52
CA THR A 44 52.88 34.15 106.62
C THR A 44 54.22 34.22 107.37
N SER A 45 55.32 34.55 106.70
CA SER A 45 56.64 34.73 107.34
C SER A 45 56.76 35.93 108.28
N LEU A 46 55.81 36.87 108.27
CA LEU A 46 55.82 38.05 109.16
C LEU A 46 55.10 37.83 110.51
N ALA A 47 54.60 36.61 110.77
CA ALA A 47 53.75 36.30 111.92
C ALA A 47 54.39 35.31 112.92
N LYS A 48 55.70 35.44 113.19
CA LYS A 48 56.34 34.80 114.36
C LYS A 48 56.47 35.81 115.49
N ILE A 49 55.79 35.51 116.60
CA ILE A 49 55.86 36.28 117.85
C ILE A 49 56.80 35.53 118.79
N ASP A 50 57.90 36.16 119.20
CA ASP A 50 58.81 35.61 120.20
C ASP A 50 58.16 35.60 121.58
N TYR A 51 58.16 34.44 122.25
CA TYR A 51 57.62 34.30 123.60
C TYR A 51 58.74 34.36 124.64
N VAL A 52 58.59 35.28 125.61
CA VAL A 52 59.64 35.64 126.57
C VAL A 52 59.73 34.65 127.72
N LYS A 53 60.96 34.39 128.16
CA LYS A 53 61.34 33.50 129.26
C LYS A 53 61.43 34.27 130.60
N PRO A 54 60.68 33.89 131.64
CA PRO A 54 60.97 34.28 133.01
C PRO A 54 61.84 33.23 133.72
N ALA A 55 62.60 33.67 134.70
CA ALA A 55 63.19 32.84 135.74
C ALA A 55 62.92 33.53 137.09
N GLU A 56 62.82 32.77 138.17
CA GLU A 56 63.45 33.05 139.48
C GLU A 56 63.08 31.95 140.49
N GLU A 57 63.92 31.82 141.53
CA GLU A 57 63.84 30.77 142.55
C GLU A 57 63.16 31.32 143.81
N PHE A 58 62.21 30.58 144.39
CA PHE A 58 61.66 30.90 145.72
C PHE A 58 61.38 29.63 146.53
N ASN A 59 61.51 29.74 147.86
CA ASN A 59 61.51 28.61 148.79
C ASN A 59 60.19 27.84 148.84
N GLU A 60 60.30 26.53 149.09
CA GLU A 60 59.19 25.59 149.01
C GLU A 60 58.32 25.61 150.28
N SER A 61 57.04 25.95 150.14
CA SER A 61 56.01 25.65 151.14
C SER A 61 55.42 24.24 150.91
N GLU A 62 54.69 23.69 151.90
CA GLU A 62 54.01 22.40 151.73
C GLU A 62 52.97 22.43 150.59
N GLU A 63 52.37 23.59 150.33
CA GLU A 63 51.48 23.83 149.19
C GLU A 63 52.20 23.63 147.85
N ILE A 64 53.50 23.97 147.75
CA ILE A 64 54.32 23.69 146.55
C ILE A 64 54.52 22.19 146.37
N ASN A 65 54.58 21.38 147.43
CA ASN A 65 54.62 19.91 147.31
C ASN A 65 53.26 19.31 146.91
N VAL A 66 52.14 19.88 147.36
CA VAL A 66 50.79 19.52 146.87
C VAL A 66 50.63 19.94 145.40
N LEU A 67 51.11 21.11 145.00
CA LEU A 67 51.12 21.55 143.61
C LEU A 67 52.04 20.68 142.75
N LYS A 68 53.22 20.27 143.24
CA LYS A 68 54.10 19.31 142.55
C LYS A 68 53.44 17.95 142.35
N SER A 69 52.72 17.41 143.34
CA SER A 69 52.02 16.13 143.19
C SER A 69 50.81 16.24 142.25
N LEU A 70 50.07 17.36 142.29
CA LEU A 70 49.01 17.67 141.34
C LEU A 70 49.55 17.83 139.91
N ILE A 71 50.68 18.54 139.73
CA ILE A 71 51.37 18.70 138.44
C ILE A 71 51.96 17.36 137.95
N ALA A 72 52.44 16.49 138.84
CA ALA A 72 52.89 15.16 138.47
C ALA A 72 51.72 14.27 138.01
N SER A 73 50.59 14.31 138.72
CA SER A 73 49.35 13.63 138.33
C SER A 73 48.81 14.17 137.00
N GLN A 74 48.74 15.48 136.81
CA GLN A 74 48.35 16.11 135.54
C GLN A 74 49.32 15.80 134.41
N LYS A 75 50.63 15.69 134.67
CA LYS A 75 51.62 15.25 133.66
C LYS A 75 51.43 13.77 133.30
N GLN A 76 51.09 12.91 134.25
CA GLN A 76 50.77 11.51 134.00
C GLN A 76 49.46 11.36 133.22
N GLU A 77 48.44 12.14 133.55
CA GLU A 77 47.17 12.21 132.81
C GLU A 77 47.39 12.76 131.39
N LEU A 78 48.22 13.79 131.22
CA LEU A 78 48.59 14.35 129.93
C LEU A 78 49.40 13.35 129.09
N ALA A 79 50.34 12.62 129.69
CA ALA A 79 51.08 11.56 129.01
C ALA A 79 50.17 10.40 128.58
N GLY A 80 49.20 10.02 129.43
CA GLY A 80 48.14 9.08 129.07
C GLY A 80 47.33 9.56 127.87
N LYS A 81 46.86 10.81 127.89
CA LYS A 81 46.11 11.43 126.79
C LYS A 81 46.93 11.59 125.50
N ILE A 82 48.24 11.89 125.61
CA ILE A 82 49.15 11.89 124.46
C ILE A 82 49.21 10.49 123.84
N HIS A 83 49.41 9.46 124.65
CA HIS A 83 49.43 8.08 124.17
C HIS A 83 48.08 7.62 123.59
N GLU A 84 46.96 8.03 124.19
CA GLU A 84 45.62 7.83 123.62
C GLU A 84 45.49 8.52 122.25
N THR A 85 45.99 9.75 122.09
CA THR A 85 45.99 10.43 120.77
C THR A 85 46.92 9.77 119.76
N GLU A 86 48.07 9.24 120.16
CA GLU A 86 48.97 8.46 119.28
C GLU A 86 48.28 7.17 118.80
N VAL A 87 47.62 6.43 119.70
CA VAL A 87 46.87 5.20 119.37
C VAL A 87 45.64 5.50 118.51
N LEU A 88 44.96 6.63 118.74
CA LEU A 88 43.86 7.09 117.88
C LEU A 88 44.35 7.55 116.51
N GLN A 89 45.52 8.19 116.42
CA GLN A 89 46.13 8.58 115.15
C GLN A 89 46.57 7.36 114.34
N GLN A 90 47.23 6.38 114.97
CA GLN A 90 47.59 5.12 114.30
C GLN A 90 46.36 4.39 113.74
N LYS A 91 45.25 4.35 114.49
CA LYS A 91 43.98 3.79 114.00
C LYS A 91 43.35 4.62 112.87
N MET A 92 43.52 5.95 112.88
CA MET A 92 43.08 6.80 111.78
C MET A 92 43.92 6.57 110.52
N GLU A 93 45.24 6.37 110.66
CA GLU A 93 46.14 6.02 109.56
C GLU A 93 45.84 4.62 108.99
N GLU A 94 45.55 3.63 109.85
CA GLU A 94 45.09 2.28 109.49
C GLU A 94 43.75 2.32 108.73
N ILE A 95 42.74 3.02 109.26
CA ILE A 95 41.43 3.19 108.60
C ILE A 95 41.57 3.95 107.26
N ASN A 96 42.43 4.96 107.17
CA ASN A 96 42.69 5.65 105.90
C ASN A 96 43.34 4.71 104.87
N LEU A 97 44.24 3.83 105.29
CA LEU A 97 44.85 2.82 104.41
C LEU A 97 43.83 1.77 103.96
N GLU A 98 42.93 1.31 104.84
CA GLU A 98 41.82 0.44 104.45
C GLU A 98 40.88 1.14 103.45
N LEU A 99 40.54 2.42 103.69
CA LEU A 99 39.70 3.20 102.79
C LEU A 99 40.34 3.42 101.41
N GLU A 100 41.65 3.65 101.33
CA GLU A 100 42.35 3.77 100.04
C GLU A 100 42.37 2.42 99.29
N ASN A 101 42.63 1.29 99.98
CA ASN A 101 42.55 -0.05 99.38
C ASN A 101 41.13 -0.41 98.89
N VAL A 102 40.09 -0.06 99.65
CA VAL A 102 38.68 -0.24 99.26
C VAL A 102 38.32 0.67 98.08
N ARG A 103 38.84 1.90 98.06
CA ARG A 103 38.66 2.86 96.97
C ARG A 103 39.28 2.38 95.67
N ASP A 104 40.52 1.90 95.70
CA ASP A 104 41.23 1.41 94.51
C ASP A 104 40.57 0.14 93.97
N SER A 105 40.27 -0.85 94.83
CA SER A 105 39.59 -2.08 94.42
C SER A 105 38.16 -1.83 93.89
N PHE A 106 37.40 -0.90 94.46
CA PHE A 106 36.12 -0.45 93.90
C PHE A 106 36.31 0.26 92.55
N THR A 107 37.32 1.13 92.45
CA THR A 107 37.62 1.90 91.24
C THR A 107 38.01 0.97 90.08
N ASP A 108 38.83 -0.04 90.33
CA ASP A 108 39.21 -1.04 89.32
C ASP A 108 38.06 -1.97 88.97
N SER A 109 37.24 -2.39 89.94
CA SER A 109 36.01 -3.15 89.65
C SER A 109 35.02 -2.37 88.76
N VAL A 110 34.91 -1.05 88.96
CA VAL A 110 34.10 -0.17 88.10
C VAL A 110 34.73 0.02 86.72
N LYS A 111 36.06 0.18 86.62
CA LYS A 111 36.78 0.21 85.32
C LYS A 111 36.51 -1.07 84.54
N ASP A 112 36.71 -2.24 85.15
CA ASP A 112 36.50 -3.54 84.50
C ASP A 112 35.05 -3.73 84.05
N GLN A 113 34.06 -3.34 84.88
CA GLN A 113 32.66 -3.42 84.49
C GLN A 113 32.34 -2.50 83.29
N VAL A 114 32.94 -1.30 83.23
CA VAL A 114 32.80 -0.39 82.08
C VAL A 114 33.50 -0.97 80.84
N LEU A 115 34.74 -1.45 80.98
CA LEU A 115 35.52 -2.06 79.89
C LEU A 115 34.79 -3.25 79.26
N ILE A 116 34.26 -4.17 80.09
CA ILE A 116 33.48 -5.32 79.62
C ILE A 116 32.20 -4.87 78.89
N LYS A 117 31.49 -3.86 79.41
CA LYS A 117 30.30 -3.29 78.74
C LYS A 117 30.66 -2.67 77.39
N THR A 118 31.73 -1.89 77.31
CA THR A 118 32.20 -1.28 76.05
C THR A 118 32.70 -2.33 75.06
N GLN A 119 33.41 -3.36 75.51
CA GLN A 119 33.89 -4.44 74.64
C GLN A 119 32.73 -5.26 74.08
N ASN A 120 31.72 -5.59 74.90
CA ASN A 120 30.52 -6.29 74.42
C ASN A 120 29.73 -5.43 73.41
N SER A 121 29.61 -4.11 73.67
CA SER A 121 28.97 -3.19 72.72
C SER A 121 29.75 -3.08 71.41
N LEU A 122 31.09 -3.11 71.46
CA LEU A 122 31.96 -3.09 70.28
C LEU A 122 31.88 -4.40 69.50
N ASN A 123 31.88 -5.55 70.17
CA ASN A 123 31.72 -6.87 69.55
C ASN A 123 30.39 -6.98 68.79
N ASN A 124 29.28 -6.56 69.41
CA ASN A 124 27.96 -6.52 68.76
C ASN A 124 27.99 -5.65 67.51
N LEU A 125 28.60 -4.46 67.58
CA LEU A 125 28.72 -3.54 66.45
C LEU A 125 29.58 -4.12 65.31
N ILE A 126 30.63 -4.87 65.63
CA ILE A 126 31.46 -5.60 64.65
C ILE A 126 30.64 -6.71 63.97
N GLU A 127 29.81 -7.46 64.72
CA GLU A 127 28.88 -8.44 64.12
C GLU A 127 27.87 -7.78 63.18
N ASP A 128 27.27 -6.66 63.59
CA ASP A 128 26.29 -5.94 62.76
C ASP A 128 26.94 -5.35 61.50
N TYR A 129 28.17 -4.82 61.57
CA TYR A 129 28.93 -4.42 60.38
C TYR A 129 29.21 -5.60 59.44
N GLY A 130 29.62 -6.77 59.96
CA GLY A 130 29.84 -7.97 59.13
C GLY A 130 28.56 -8.48 58.46
N ARG A 131 27.42 -8.39 59.16
CA ARG A 131 26.10 -8.70 58.58
C ARG A 131 25.71 -7.73 57.47
N LEU A 132 25.94 -6.42 57.67
CA LEU A 132 25.68 -5.40 56.66
C LEU A 132 26.60 -5.54 55.43
N GLU A 133 27.88 -5.85 55.62
CA GLU A 133 28.82 -6.12 54.53
C GLU A 133 28.40 -7.36 53.71
N GLY A 134 27.98 -8.44 54.37
CA GLY A 134 27.42 -9.62 53.70
C GLY A 134 26.17 -9.29 52.87
N ILE A 135 25.26 -8.47 53.40
CA ILE A 135 24.09 -7.98 52.67
C ILE A 135 24.50 -7.14 51.46
N ILE A 136 25.41 -6.18 51.62
CA ILE A 136 25.92 -5.32 50.53
C ILE A 136 26.52 -6.17 49.41
N ASN A 137 27.33 -7.17 49.74
CA ASN A 137 27.92 -8.07 48.74
C ASN A 137 26.85 -8.86 47.97
N SER A 138 25.85 -9.44 48.65
CA SER A 138 24.74 -10.14 47.98
C SER A 138 23.87 -9.23 47.09
N LEU A 139 23.74 -7.95 47.45
CA LEU A 139 23.06 -6.95 46.62
C LEU A 139 23.88 -6.56 45.39
N ASN A 140 25.21 -6.42 45.53
CA ASN A 140 26.11 -6.14 44.42
C ASN A 140 26.15 -7.28 43.40
N GLU A 141 26.18 -8.55 43.86
CA GLU A 141 26.06 -9.73 43.00
C GLU A 141 24.74 -9.69 42.20
N LYS A 142 23.61 -9.46 42.89
CA LYS A 142 22.29 -9.37 42.26
C LYS A 142 22.15 -8.20 41.28
N ILE A 143 22.78 -7.05 41.55
CA ILE A 143 22.87 -5.93 40.61
C ILE A 143 23.63 -6.39 39.35
N SER A 144 24.78 -7.04 39.51
CA SER A 144 25.57 -7.55 38.38
C SER A 144 24.84 -8.63 37.57
N GLU A 145 23.95 -9.42 38.17
CA GLU A 145 23.07 -10.35 37.45
C GLU A 145 22.01 -9.59 36.64
N LEU A 146 21.31 -8.64 37.25
CA LEU A 146 20.28 -7.82 36.59
C LEU A 146 20.86 -6.95 35.47
N GLU A 147 22.10 -6.47 35.58
CA GLU A 147 22.80 -5.76 34.50
C GLU A 147 23.07 -6.67 33.29
N LYS A 148 23.47 -7.93 33.51
CA LYS A 148 23.67 -8.92 32.44
C LYS A 148 22.35 -9.28 31.77
N GLU A 149 21.28 -9.47 32.54
CA GLU A 149 19.94 -9.74 32.02
C GLU A 149 19.42 -8.57 31.18
N ASN A 150 19.50 -7.33 31.70
CA ASN A 150 19.12 -6.13 30.95
C ASN A 150 19.91 -6.00 29.64
N LYS A 151 21.22 -6.29 29.64
CA LYS A 151 22.02 -6.29 28.41
C LYS A 151 21.47 -7.29 27.38
N LEU A 152 21.23 -8.54 27.76
CA LEU A 152 20.66 -9.57 26.88
C LEU A 152 19.26 -9.19 26.36
N LEU A 153 18.44 -8.55 27.20
CA LEU A 153 17.14 -8.01 26.80
C LEU A 153 17.27 -6.84 25.79
N THR A 154 18.27 -5.96 25.94
CA THR A 154 18.52 -4.92 24.91
C THR A 154 19.04 -5.50 23.60
N GLU A 155 19.94 -6.48 23.63
CA GLU A 155 20.47 -7.14 22.43
C GLU A 155 19.35 -7.86 21.66
N SER A 156 18.54 -8.67 22.36
CA SER A 156 17.37 -9.34 21.75
C SER A 156 16.32 -8.35 21.22
N SER A 157 16.08 -7.22 21.92
CA SER A 157 15.21 -6.14 21.42
C SER A 157 15.74 -5.51 20.12
N THR A 158 17.07 -5.28 20.00
CA THR A 158 17.66 -4.77 18.75
C THR A 158 17.57 -5.78 17.60
N ASN A 159 17.72 -7.09 17.89
CA ASN A 159 17.56 -8.15 16.89
C ASN A 159 16.11 -8.21 16.38
N LEU A 160 15.12 -8.25 17.27
CA LEU A 160 13.68 -8.22 16.94
C LEU A 160 13.30 -6.98 16.12
N LYS A 161 13.88 -5.81 16.44
CA LYS A 161 13.68 -4.59 15.64
C LYS A 161 14.24 -4.72 14.22
N SER A 162 15.39 -5.40 14.05
CA SER A 162 15.93 -5.70 12.72
C SER A 162 15.03 -6.68 11.95
N GLU A 163 14.43 -7.65 12.63
CA GLU A 163 13.51 -8.62 12.03
C GLU A 163 12.19 -7.97 11.61
N SER A 164 11.61 -7.09 12.44
CA SER A 164 10.46 -6.26 12.06
C SER A 164 10.70 -5.53 10.74
N SER A 165 11.85 -4.85 10.60
CA SER A 165 12.18 -4.13 9.37
C SER A 165 12.32 -5.03 8.12
N LYS A 166 12.68 -6.31 8.29
CA LYS A 166 12.69 -7.30 7.19
C LYS A 166 11.29 -7.78 6.85
N VAL A 167 10.42 -7.95 7.85
CA VAL A 167 9.00 -8.29 7.64
C VAL A 167 8.29 -7.15 6.90
N GLU A 168 8.50 -5.89 7.30
CA GLU A 168 7.97 -4.69 6.63
C GLU A 168 8.40 -4.61 5.15
N GLN A 169 9.66 -4.98 4.84
CA GLN A 169 10.16 -5.08 3.46
C GLN A 169 9.45 -6.19 2.67
N LEU A 170 9.33 -7.39 3.25
CA LEU A 170 8.65 -8.52 2.60
C LEU A 170 7.15 -8.26 2.39
N GLU A 171 6.47 -7.56 3.30
CA GLU A 171 5.07 -7.14 3.11
C GLU A 171 4.92 -6.17 1.93
N ALA A 172 5.87 -5.23 1.75
CA ALA A 172 5.89 -4.33 0.60
C ALA A 172 6.14 -5.08 -0.72
N GLU A 173 7.05 -6.06 -0.74
CA GLU A 173 7.28 -6.94 -1.90
C GLU A 173 6.03 -7.76 -2.25
N ILE A 174 5.39 -8.38 -1.24
CA ILE A 174 4.14 -9.14 -1.42
C ILE A 174 3.03 -8.25 -1.98
N TYR A 175 2.92 -6.99 -1.53
CA TYR A 175 1.97 -6.02 -2.09
C TYR A 175 2.29 -5.68 -3.55
N GLY A 176 3.57 -5.51 -3.89
CA GLY A 176 4.05 -5.30 -5.27
C GLY A 176 3.72 -6.46 -6.20
N LEU A 177 4.06 -7.70 -5.79
CA LEU A 177 3.74 -8.93 -6.53
C LEU A 177 2.23 -9.12 -6.70
N LYS A 178 1.44 -8.86 -5.65
CA LYS A 178 -0.02 -8.91 -5.71
C LYS A 178 -0.60 -7.89 -6.69
N ARG A 179 0.00 -6.70 -6.82
CA ARG A 179 -0.38 -5.72 -7.86
C ARG A 179 -0.07 -6.25 -9.27
N GLN A 180 1.13 -6.77 -9.50
CA GLN A 180 1.51 -7.36 -10.79
C GLN A 180 0.57 -8.51 -11.19
N LEU A 181 0.22 -9.40 -10.25
CA LEU A 181 -0.70 -10.51 -10.49
C LEU A 181 -2.09 -10.04 -10.94
N ASN A 182 -2.65 -9.00 -10.30
CA ASN A 182 -3.92 -8.38 -10.73
C ASN A 182 -3.84 -7.78 -12.15
N ASP A 183 -2.69 -7.21 -12.53
CA ASP A 183 -2.48 -6.63 -13.86
C ASP A 183 -2.29 -7.71 -14.94
N PHE A 184 -1.65 -8.84 -14.61
CA PHE A 184 -1.64 -10.04 -15.45
C PHE A 184 -3.03 -10.67 -15.61
N GLU A 185 -3.85 -10.72 -14.55
CA GLU A 185 -5.22 -11.23 -14.62
C GLU A 185 -6.11 -10.38 -15.55
N ARG A 186 -5.99 -9.05 -15.47
CA ARG A 186 -6.63 -8.10 -16.41
C ARG A 186 -6.20 -8.35 -17.86
N SER A 187 -4.89 -8.54 -18.07
CA SER A 187 -4.33 -8.82 -19.40
C SER A 187 -4.84 -10.14 -19.97
N LYS A 188 -4.87 -11.20 -19.15
CA LYS A 188 -5.46 -12.51 -19.49
C LYS A 188 -6.92 -12.36 -19.92
N LYS A 189 -7.75 -11.67 -19.13
CA LYS A 189 -9.16 -11.47 -19.48
C LYS A 189 -9.34 -10.73 -20.82
N LEU A 190 -8.55 -9.69 -21.06
CA LEU A 190 -8.55 -8.96 -22.34
C LEU A 190 -8.14 -9.85 -23.52
N LEU A 191 -7.26 -10.84 -23.31
CA LEU A 191 -6.92 -11.84 -24.33
C LEU A 191 -8.05 -12.85 -24.54
N GLU A 192 -8.75 -13.29 -23.49
CA GLU A 192 -9.92 -14.17 -23.57
C GLU A 192 -11.08 -13.50 -24.33
N ASP A 193 -11.37 -12.22 -24.06
CA ASP A 193 -12.36 -11.42 -24.78
C ASP A 193 -12.00 -11.26 -26.29
N LYS A 194 -10.70 -11.05 -26.59
CA LYS A 194 -10.19 -11.04 -27.98
C LYS A 194 -10.34 -12.40 -28.67
N ILE A 195 -10.03 -13.51 -27.98
CA ILE A 195 -10.19 -14.87 -28.51
C ILE A 195 -11.67 -15.17 -28.80
N HIS A 196 -12.60 -14.74 -27.94
CA HIS A 196 -14.03 -14.88 -28.20
C HIS A 196 -14.46 -14.06 -29.44
N THR A 197 -13.93 -12.84 -29.59
CA THR A 197 -14.19 -11.97 -30.76
C THR A 197 -13.62 -12.55 -32.06
N LEU A 198 -12.47 -13.22 -32.01
CA LEU A 198 -11.91 -13.93 -33.16
C LEU A 198 -12.73 -15.17 -33.52
N LYS A 199 -13.21 -15.94 -32.53
CA LYS A 199 -14.09 -17.10 -32.77
C LYS A 199 -15.44 -16.73 -33.38
N SER A 200 -16.03 -15.57 -33.05
CA SER A 200 -17.25 -15.11 -33.72
C SER A 200 -16.99 -14.68 -35.16
N LYS A 201 -15.86 -14.02 -35.44
CA LYS A 201 -15.44 -13.70 -36.81
C LYS A 201 -15.14 -14.95 -37.64
N GLN A 202 -14.50 -15.97 -37.05
CA GLN A 202 -14.22 -17.24 -37.72
C GLN A 202 -15.50 -17.88 -38.28
N ARG A 203 -16.58 -17.94 -37.51
CA ARG A 203 -17.88 -18.46 -37.97
C ARG A 203 -18.42 -17.69 -39.18
N SER A 204 -18.31 -16.36 -39.20
CA SER A 204 -18.73 -15.56 -40.37
C SER A 204 -17.87 -15.80 -41.62
N VAL A 205 -16.60 -16.22 -41.46
CA VAL A 205 -15.76 -16.67 -42.57
C VAL A 205 -16.22 -18.06 -43.05
N GLU A 206 -16.44 -19.01 -42.13
CA GLU A 206 -16.97 -20.34 -42.43
C GLU A 206 -18.36 -20.30 -43.09
N GLU A 207 -19.15 -19.25 -42.88
CA GLU A 207 -20.42 -18.98 -43.57
C GLU A 207 -20.20 -18.43 -44.98
N LEU A 208 -19.29 -17.46 -45.14
CA LEU A 208 -18.93 -16.90 -46.45
C LEU A 208 -18.27 -17.93 -47.37
N GLU A 209 -17.44 -18.84 -46.84
CA GLU A 209 -16.84 -19.95 -47.58
C GLU A 209 -17.90 -20.88 -48.19
N LYS A 210 -18.94 -21.25 -47.41
CA LYS A 210 -20.07 -22.05 -47.92
C LYS A 210 -20.87 -21.31 -48.99
N VAL A 211 -21.02 -19.99 -48.87
CA VAL A 211 -21.66 -19.16 -49.90
C VAL A 211 -20.82 -19.15 -51.18
N LEU A 212 -19.50 -19.00 -51.08
CA LEU A 212 -18.58 -19.06 -52.23
C LEU A 212 -18.64 -20.44 -52.92
N GLU A 213 -18.57 -21.54 -52.17
CA GLU A 213 -18.71 -22.90 -52.70
C GLU A 213 -20.06 -23.08 -53.43
N SER A 214 -21.16 -22.55 -52.90
CA SER A 214 -22.47 -22.62 -53.56
C SER A 214 -22.53 -21.81 -54.86
N LEU A 215 -21.84 -20.67 -54.92
CA LEU A 215 -21.75 -19.81 -56.10
C LEU A 215 -20.83 -20.41 -57.17
N GLU A 216 -19.73 -21.06 -56.78
CA GLU A 216 -18.83 -21.76 -57.69
C GLU A 216 -19.53 -22.96 -58.35
N ASN A 217 -20.23 -23.79 -57.55
CA ASN A 217 -21.05 -24.88 -58.08
C ASN A 217 -22.12 -24.39 -59.08
N ARG A 218 -22.80 -23.27 -58.77
CA ARG A 218 -23.78 -22.67 -59.69
C ARG A 218 -23.13 -22.08 -60.95
N ASN A 219 -21.91 -21.55 -60.86
CA ASN A 219 -21.16 -21.07 -62.02
C ASN A 219 -20.73 -22.26 -62.92
N ILE A 220 -20.38 -23.40 -62.34
CA ILE A 220 -20.12 -24.64 -63.09
C ILE A 220 -21.39 -25.12 -63.80
N GLU A 221 -22.56 -25.05 -63.16
CA GLU A 221 -23.85 -25.35 -63.78
C GLU A 221 -24.19 -24.42 -64.96
N PHE A 222 -24.15 -23.10 -64.76
CA PHE A 222 -24.35 -22.11 -65.83
C PHE A 222 -23.35 -22.28 -67.00
N ASN A 223 -22.12 -22.74 -66.74
CA ASN A 223 -21.16 -23.04 -67.80
C ASN A 223 -21.53 -24.29 -68.62
N LYS A 224 -22.12 -25.32 -67.99
CA LYS A 224 -22.68 -26.49 -68.70
C LYS A 224 -23.89 -26.10 -69.54
N GLU A 225 -24.83 -25.32 -68.99
CA GLU A 225 -25.99 -24.80 -69.74
C GLU A 225 -25.53 -23.98 -70.96
N ARG A 226 -24.56 -23.07 -70.75
CA ARG A 226 -23.97 -22.26 -71.83
C ARG A 226 -23.28 -23.09 -72.90
N GLN A 227 -22.69 -24.24 -72.54
CA GLN A 227 -22.15 -25.18 -73.53
C GLN A 227 -23.26 -25.91 -74.29
N GLN A 228 -24.28 -26.43 -73.61
CA GLN A 228 -25.42 -27.10 -74.23
C GLN A 228 -26.11 -26.18 -75.25
N LEU A 229 -26.46 -24.95 -74.83
CA LEU A 229 -27.04 -23.94 -75.72
C LEU A 229 -26.16 -23.62 -76.93
N LYS A 230 -24.83 -23.64 -76.77
CA LYS A 230 -23.87 -23.45 -77.88
C LYS A 230 -23.81 -24.64 -78.83
N GLU A 231 -24.22 -25.83 -78.41
CA GLU A 231 -24.34 -27.02 -79.25
C GLU A 231 -25.71 -27.06 -79.94
N ASP A 232 -26.78 -26.70 -79.24
CA ASP A 232 -28.13 -26.53 -79.81
C ASP A 232 -28.17 -25.43 -80.89
N LEU A 233 -27.44 -24.32 -80.69
CA LEU A 233 -27.30 -23.23 -81.67
C LEU A 233 -26.49 -23.69 -82.92
N LYS A 234 -25.56 -24.64 -82.78
CA LYS A 234 -24.94 -25.29 -83.95
C LYS A 234 -25.95 -26.19 -84.67
N ALA A 235 -26.69 -27.02 -83.93
CA ALA A 235 -27.65 -27.96 -84.48
C ALA A 235 -28.73 -27.23 -85.30
N THR A 236 -29.42 -26.26 -84.69
CA THR A 236 -30.39 -25.38 -85.34
C THR A 236 -29.82 -24.62 -86.53
N LYS A 237 -28.56 -24.16 -86.49
CA LYS A 237 -27.89 -23.55 -87.65
C LYS A 237 -27.70 -24.55 -88.81
N THR A 238 -27.39 -25.82 -88.54
CA THR A 238 -27.36 -26.84 -89.60
C THR A 238 -28.75 -27.15 -90.14
N GLU A 239 -29.79 -27.08 -89.30
CA GLU A 239 -31.19 -27.26 -89.72
C GLU A 239 -31.63 -26.11 -90.64
N LEU A 240 -31.32 -24.86 -90.29
CA LEU A 240 -31.55 -23.68 -91.11
C LEU A 240 -30.89 -23.81 -92.50
N PHE A 241 -29.67 -24.37 -92.57
CA PHE A 241 -29.01 -24.65 -93.84
C PHE A 241 -29.71 -25.77 -94.64
N LYS A 242 -30.22 -26.83 -93.99
CA LYS A 242 -31.07 -27.85 -94.63
C LYS A 242 -32.38 -27.25 -95.14
N PHE A 243 -32.99 -26.31 -94.41
CA PHE A 243 -34.21 -25.61 -94.82
C PHE A 243 -33.96 -24.67 -95.99
N SER A 244 -32.89 -23.88 -95.98
CA SER A 244 -32.48 -23.05 -97.12
C SER A 244 -32.29 -23.88 -98.40
N LYS A 245 -31.67 -25.06 -98.32
CA LYS A 245 -31.58 -26.01 -99.46
C LYS A 245 -32.92 -26.64 -99.89
N LYS A 246 -33.94 -26.67 -99.03
CA LYS A 246 -35.31 -27.06 -99.41
C LYS A 246 -36.03 -25.89 -100.07
N GLU A 247 -35.85 -24.68 -99.56
CA GLU A 247 -36.44 -23.44 -100.08
C GLU A 247 -35.91 -23.09 -101.47
N GLU A 248 -34.60 -23.26 -101.71
CA GLU A 248 -33.95 -23.22 -103.02
C GLU A 248 -34.66 -24.17 -104.02
N ARG A 249 -34.81 -25.45 -103.67
CA ARG A 249 -35.53 -26.44 -104.50
C ARG A 249 -37.01 -26.10 -104.70
N VAL A 250 -37.67 -25.49 -103.72
CA VAL A 250 -39.06 -25.03 -103.86
C VAL A 250 -39.13 -23.84 -104.82
N SER A 251 -38.13 -22.96 -104.84
CA SER A 251 -37.98 -21.89 -105.83
C SER A 251 -37.80 -22.49 -107.24
N ASP A 252 -36.89 -23.46 -107.41
CA ASP A 252 -36.67 -24.15 -108.69
C ASP A 252 -37.95 -24.83 -109.20
N LEU A 253 -38.65 -25.56 -108.34
CA LEU A 253 -39.92 -26.22 -108.69
C LEU A 253 -41.01 -25.19 -109.03
N LYS A 254 -41.07 -24.06 -108.32
CA LYS A 254 -42.00 -22.96 -108.61
C LYS A 254 -41.69 -22.32 -109.98
N ASN A 255 -40.42 -22.09 -110.30
CA ASN A 255 -39.99 -21.61 -111.62
C ASN A 255 -40.36 -22.62 -112.72
N LYS A 256 -40.11 -23.92 -112.50
CA LYS A 256 -40.49 -24.99 -113.44
C LYS A 256 -42.01 -25.09 -113.65
N ILE A 257 -42.81 -24.84 -112.61
CA ILE A 257 -44.27 -24.75 -112.70
C ILE A 257 -44.70 -23.54 -113.56
N GLU A 258 -44.06 -22.37 -113.41
CA GLU A 258 -44.36 -21.21 -114.27
C GLU A 258 -43.92 -21.41 -115.74
N GLU A 259 -42.82 -22.13 -115.99
CA GLU A 259 -42.46 -22.57 -117.34
C GLU A 259 -43.53 -23.50 -117.94
N LEU A 260 -43.91 -24.55 -117.21
CA LEU A 260 -44.92 -25.53 -117.66
C LEU A 260 -46.31 -24.89 -117.84
N LYS A 261 -46.66 -23.86 -117.04
CA LYS A 261 -47.87 -23.05 -117.27
C LYS A 261 -47.80 -22.31 -118.60
N LYS A 262 -46.70 -21.63 -118.90
CA LYS A 262 -46.50 -20.92 -120.18
C LYS A 262 -46.54 -21.88 -121.37
N GLU A 263 -45.93 -23.05 -121.24
CA GLU A 263 -45.98 -24.10 -122.26
C GLU A 263 -47.41 -24.66 -122.43
N ASN A 264 -48.15 -24.89 -121.34
CA ASN A 264 -49.55 -25.33 -121.39
C ASN A 264 -50.49 -24.27 -122.02
N ILE A 265 -50.23 -22.98 -121.78
CA ILE A 265 -50.92 -21.87 -122.46
C ILE A 265 -50.60 -21.90 -123.97
N ASN A 266 -49.33 -22.01 -124.35
CA ASN A 266 -48.89 -22.11 -125.74
C ASN A 266 -49.46 -23.35 -126.47
N LEU A 267 -49.60 -24.48 -125.76
CA LEU A 267 -50.28 -25.67 -126.27
C LEU A 267 -51.79 -25.45 -126.42
N LYS A 268 -52.46 -24.74 -125.51
CA LYS A 268 -53.87 -24.34 -125.68
C LYS A 268 -54.08 -23.35 -126.82
N GLU A 269 -53.14 -22.45 -127.06
CA GLU A 269 -53.13 -21.56 -128.24
C GLU A 269 -52.98 -22.38 -129.54
N LYS A 270 -52.09 -23.39 -129.56
CA LYS A 270 -51.96 -24.33 -130.68
C LYS A 270 -53.22 -25.18 -130.88
N ASP A 271 -53.80 -25.71 -129.81
CA ASP A 271 -55.02 -26.53 -129.86
C ASP A 271 -56.23 -25.70 -130.30
N THR A 272 -56.40 -24.47 -129.82
CA THR A 272 -57.47 -23.58 -130.30
C THR A 272 -57.26 -23.15 -131.75
N LEU A 273 -56.01 -22.98 -132.20
CA LEU A 273 -55.68 -22.71 -133.60
C LEU A 273 -55.87 -23.95 -134.51
N LEU A 274 -55.61 -25.16 -134.01
CA LEU A 274 -55.94 -26.43 -134.66
C LEU A 274 -57.45 -26.69 -134.69
N LEU A 275 -58.17 -26.37 -133.62
CA LEU A 275 -59.62 -26.46 -133.55
C LEU A 275 -60.26 -25.45 -134.52
N ALA A 276 -59.75 -24.22 -134.60
CA ALA A 276 -60.18 -23.23 -135.59
C ALA A 276 -59.92 -23.70 -137.03
N LYS A 277 -58.74 -24.29 -137.31
CA LYS A 277 -58.45 -24.94 -138.62
C LYS A 277 -59.40 -26.11 -138.91
N THR A 278 -59.73 -26.92 -137.91
CA THR A 278 -60.62 -28.07 -138.04
C THR A 278 -62.06 -27.65 -138.27
N ILE A 279 -62.56 -26.65 -137.53
CA ILE A 279 -63.87 -26.00 -137.76
C ILE A 279 -63.91 -25.37 -139.15
N THR A 280 -62.82 -24.76 -139.61
CA THR A 280 -62.71 -24.22 -140.98
C THR A 280 -62.78 -25.34 -142.03
N ALA A 281 -62.07 -26.46 -141.82
CA ALA A 281 -62.10 -27.62 -142.72
C ALA A 281 -63.49 -28.29 -142.76
N ILE A 282 -64.19 -28.39 -141.62
CA ILE A 282 -65.56 -28.92 -141.55
C ILE A 282 -66.56 -27.98 -142.26
N ASN A 283 -66.43 -26.66 -142.07
CA ASN A 283 -67.24 -25.65 -142.77
C ASN A 283 -67.05 -25.62 -144.30
N VAL A 284 -66.00 -26.24 -144.84
CA VAL A 284 -65.80 -26.35 -146.30
C VAL A 284 -66.69 -27.44 -146.93
N GLN A 285 -67.25 -28.39 -146.17
CA GLN A 285 -67.96 -29.54 -146.76
C GLN A 285 -69.48 -29.65 -146.48
N GLN A 286 -70.06 -29.00 -145.46
CA GLN A 286 -71.50 -29.15 -145.19
C GLN A 286 -72.31 -27.86 -145.22
N LYS A 287 -73.20 -27.78 -146.22
CA LYS A 287 -74.10 -26.67 -146.53
C LYS A 287 -75.53 -27.07 -146.12
N LYS A 288 -76.23 -26.19 -145.37
CA LYS A 288 -77.60 -26.37 -144.80
C LYS A 288 -77.63 -27.37 -143.61
N HIS A 289 -78.29 -27.15 -142.47
CA HIS A 289 -79.55 -26.41 -142.18
C HIS A 289 -79.61 -25.81 -140.75
N THR A 290 -80.28 -24.66 -140.61
CA THR A 290 -81.03 -24.19 -139.40
C THR A 290 -82.51 -24.66 -139.48
N PRO A 291 -83.38 -24.60 -138.42
CA PRO A 291 -83.40 -23.60 -137.34
C PRO A 291 -83.87 -24.00 -135.89
N VAL A 292 -83.43 -23.18 -134.90
CA VAL A 292 -84.18 -22.52 -133.79
C VAL A 292 -85.17 -23.32 -132.90
N LEU A 293 -84.97 -23.26 -131.56
CA LEU A 293 -85.91 -22.67 -130.56
C LEU A 293 -85.30 -22.62 -129.11
N LYS A 294 -85.19 -21.40 -128.53
CA LYS A 294 -85.71 -20.94 -127.20
C LYS A 294 -85.35 -21.65 -125.86
N ASP A 295 -85.27 -21.00 -124.68
CA ASP A 295 -85.42 -19.57 -124.32
C ASP A 295 -84.80 -19.18 -122.94
N THR A 296 -84.43 -17.89 -122.80
CA THR A 296 -84.43 -17.01 -121.58
C THR A 296 -83.32 -17.00 -120.47
N PRO A 297 -83.09 -15.83 -119.79
CA PRO A 297 -81.83 -15.48 -119.05
C PRO A 297 -82.09 -14.73 -117.68
N PRO A 298 -81.48 -13.57 -117.31
CA PRO A 298 -80.07 -13.18 -116.98
C PRO A 298 -79.85 -12.59 -115.54
N LYS A 299 -78.58 -12.31 -115.13
CA LYS A 299 -78.03 -11.12 -114.37
C LYS A 299 -76.60 -11.40 -113.79
N THR A 300 -75.53 -10.61 -113.97
CA THR A 300 -75.05 -9.31 -113.37
C THR A 300 -74.81 -9.32 -111.85
N GLU A 301 -73.82 -8.67 -111.20
CA GLU A 301 -72.56 -7.92 -111.57
C GLU A 301 -71.37 -8.50 -110.74
N LYS A 302 -70.05 -8.25 -110.87
CA LYS A 302 -69.12 -7.16 -111.33
C LYS A 302 -68.78 -6.05 -110.29
N VAL A 303 -67.52 -5.54 -110.30
CA VAL A 303 -66.79 -4.73 -109.26
C VAL A 303 -66.23 -5.61 -108.11
N SER A 304 -65.08 -5.40 -107.43
CA SER A 304 -63.89 -4.51 -107.59
C SER A 304 -62.56 -5.28 -107.37
N GLU A 305 -61.33 -4.92 -107.80
CA GLU A 305 -60.79 -3.69 -108.45
C GLU A 305 -60.16 -2.63 -107.50
N VAL A 306 -59.05 -2.97 -106.79
CA VAL A 306 -58.18 -2.05 -105.99
C VAL A 306 -56.69 -2.48 -106.10
N ASP A 307 -55.75 -1.55 -105.92
CA ASP A 307 -54.34 -1.59 -106.35
C ASP A 307 -53.32 -1.26 -105.21
N LEU A 308 -52.01 -1.31 -105.53
CA LEU A 308 -50.85 -0.65 -104.89
C LEU A 308 -50.14 -1.21 -103.61
N GLU A 309 -48.80 -1.30 -103.76
CA GLU A 309 -47.70 -0.91 -102.85
C GLU A 309 -47.33 -1.63 -101.52
N VAL A 310 -46.27 -2.45 -101.61
CA VAL A 310 -44.89 -2.14 -101.10
C VAL A 310 -44.74 -1.51 -99.69
N LYS A 311 -44.35 -2.33 -98.68
CA LYS A 311 -43.09 -2.15 -97.90
C LYS A 311 -42.75 -3.22 -96.83
N GLN A 312 -41.49 -3.65 -96.88
CA GLN A 312 -40.48 -3.83 -95.81
C GLN A 312 -40.83 -4.18 -94.34
N GLU A 313 -40.06 -5.16 -93.84
CA GLU A 313 -39.40 -5.25 -92.52
C GLU A 313 -40.10 -5.76 -91.23
N LYS A 314 -39.29 -6.55 -90.50
CA LYS A 314 -39.22 -6.72 -89.03
C LYS A 314 -40.43 -7.33 -88.31
N ALA A 315 -40.41 -8.66 -88.23
CA ALA A 315 -40.98 -9.36 -87.08
C ALA A 315 -40.26 -8.95 -85.77
N LYS A 316 -41.03 -8.68 -84.72
CA LYS A 316 -40.55 -8.62 -83.33
C LYS A 316 -41.38 -9.54 -82.44
N GLU A 317 -40.76 -10.66 -82.10
CA GLU A 317 -40.70 -11.22 -80.76
C GLU A 317 -41.32 -10.37 -79.63
N GLN A 318 -42.38 -10.88 -79.00
CA GLN A 318 -42.54 -10.95 -77.53
C GLN A 318 -43.82 -11.72 -77.14
N THR A 319 -43.66 -12.92 -76.58
CA THR A 319 -44.77 -13.73 -76.06
C THR A 319 -45.16 -13.26 -74.65
N LYS A 320 -46.46 -13.02 -74.44
CA LYS A 320 -47.02 -12.38 -73.25
C LYS A 320 -47.59 -13.42 -72.27
N VAL A 321 -46.89 -13.71 -71.18
CA VAL A 321 -47.41 -14.59 -70.10
C VAL A 321 -47.27 -13.95 -68.71
N LEU A 322 -48.43 -13.81 -68.08
CA LEU A 322 -48.75 -13.65 -66.65
C LEU A 322 -47.71 -13.06 -65.67
N LEU A 323 -48.06 -11.90 -65.11
CA LEU A 323 -47.50 -11.38 -63.86
C LEU A 323 -48.15 -12.12 -62.67
N GLN A 324 -47.36 -12.62 -61.73
CA GLN A 324 -47.81 -12.87 -60.35
C GLN A 324 -46.83 -12.22 -59.36
N LYS A 325 -47.39 -11.67 -58.27
CA LYS A 325 -46.71 -10.80 -57.30
C LYS A 325 -46.64 -11.50 -55.94
N PRO A 326 -45.47 -11.97 -55.49
CA PRO A 326 -45.24 -12.27 -54.08
C PRO A 326 -44.98 -10.96 -53.34
N GLU A 327 -45.76 -10.66 -52.31
CA GLU A 327 -45.44 -9.58 -51.36
C GLU A 327 -44.47 -10.11 -50.30
N ILE A 328 -43.19 -9.76 -50.41
CA ILE A 328 -42.22 -9.98 -49.34
C ILE A 328 -42.15 -8.68 -48.52
N LYS A 329 -42.61 -8.75 -47.26
CA LYS A 329 -42.45 -7.65 -46.30
C LYS A 329 -41.00 -7.60 -45.85
N SER A 330 -40.33 -6.48 -46.12
CA SER A 330 -39.03 -6.16 -45.54
C SER A 330 -39.23 -5.40 -44.23
N ASP A 331 -39.24 -6.11 -43.10
CA ASP A 331 -39.28 -5.47 -41.79
C ASP A 331 -37.96 -4.72 -41.53
N LEU A 332 -38.07 -3.40 -41.34
CA LEU A 332 -36.93 -2.52 -41.08
C LEU A 332 -36.56 -2.58 -39.60
N VAL A 333 -35.44 -3.23 -39.28
CA VAL A 333 -34.73 -3.06 -38.00
C VAL A 333 -33.47 -2.23 -38.24
N PRO A 334 -33.41 -0.98 -37.77
CA PRO A 334 -32.21 -0.16 -37.89
C PRO A 334 -31.19 -0.49 -36.79
N THR A 335 -29.99 -0.92 -37.19
CA THR A 335 -28.83 -1.02 -36.30
C THR A 335 -27.72 -0.08 -36.76
N ASP A 336 -27.63 1.08 -36.09
CA ASP A 336 -26.52 2.02 -36.26
C ASP A 336 -25.18 1.36 -35.86
N ILE A 337 -24.32 1.09 -36.84
CA ILE A 337 -22.90 0.81 -36.61
C ILE A 337 -22.07 1.76 -37.49
N LYS A 338 -21.80 2.95 -36.95
CA LYS A 338 -20.79 3.87 -37.48
C LYS A 338 -19.42 3.21 -37.38
N THR A 339 -18.95 2.65 -38.49
CA THR A 339 -17.57 2.18 -38.63
C THR A 339 -16.74 3.31 -39.24
N ASP A 340 -16.22 4.20 -38.39
CA ASP A 340 -15.29 5.22 -38.85
C ASP A 340 -13.97 4.55 -39.30
N LEU A 341 -13.69 4.61 -40.60
CA LEU A 341 -12.37 4.25 -41.11
C LEU A 341 -11.37 5.32 -40.67
N SER A 342 -10.31 4.91 -39.98
CA SER A 342 -9.12 5.75 -39.86
C SER A 342 -7.83 4.94 -39.79
N ARG A 343 -7.16 4.97 -40.95
CA ARG A 343 -5.70 5.06 -41.10
C ARG A 343 -4.88 3.79 -40.83
N THR A 344 -4.52 3.16 -41.94
CA THR A 344 -3.34 2.31 -42.09
C THR A 344 -2.03 3.05 -41.79
N SER A 345 -1.07 2.32 -41.23
CA SER A 345 0.37 2.54 -41.39
C SER A 345 1.09 1.22 -41.10
N GLU A 346 1.93 0.76 -42.02
CA GLU A 346 2.72 -0.47 -41.89
C GLU A 346 3.93 -0.29 -40.94
N PRO A 347 4.53 -1.39 -40.43
CA PRO A 347 5.71 -1.32 -39.59
C PRO A 347 7.00 -1.22 -40.42
N GLU A 348 7.89 -0.28 -40.09
CA GLU A 348 9.29 -0.33 -40.52
C GLU A 348 10.16 -0.97 -39.43
N GLU A 349 10.95 -1.98 -39.82
CA GLU A 349 12.04 -2.50 -38.99
C GLU A 349 13.24 -1.55 -39.06
N LEU A 350 13.58 -0.90 -37.94
CA LEU A 350 14.96 -0.41 -37.72
C LEU A 350 15.39 -0.71 -36.28
N GLY A 351 16.32 -1.64 -36.15
CA GLY A 351 16.99 -1.91 -34.87
C GLY A 351 18.13 -0.94 -34.65
N ILE A 352 18.02 -0.11 -33.61
CA ILE A 352 19.14 0.64 -33.03
C ILE A 352 19.32 0.18 -31.59
N LYS A 353 20.57 -0.15 -31.23
CA LYS A 353 20.97 -0.37 -29.84
C LYS A 353 21.37 0.98 -29.26
N ASP A 354 20.73 1.39 -28.16
CA ASP A 354 21.29 2.39 -27.25
C ASP A 354 20.91 2.01 -25.82
N GLU A 355 21.88 2.13 -24.91
CA GLU A 355 21.72 1.82 -23.49
C GLU A 355 21.15 3.05 -22.78
N ILE A 356 19.87 3.02 -22.42
CA ILE A 356 19.22 4.11 -21.65
C ILE A 356 19.34 3.81 -20.15
N PRO A 357 20.01 4.67 -19.35
CA PRO A 357 20.06 4.52 -17.89
C PRO A 357 18.67 4.61 -17.27
N ILE A 358 18.39 3.74 -16.30
CA ILE A 358 17.13 3.75 -15.54
C ILE A 358 17.21 4.84 -14.46
N GLU A 359 16.98 6.10 -14.85
CA GLU A 359 16.67 7.14 -13.86
C GLU A 359 15.27 6.94 -13.31
N SER A 360 15.19 6.62 -12.02
CA SER A 360 13.95 6.42 -11.28
C SER A 360 13.21 7.74 -11.04
N SER A 361 12.57 8.26 -12.08
CA SER A 361 11.62 9.36 -11.93
C SER A 361 10.33 8.84 -11.30
N GLU A 362 10.06 9.26 -10.06
CA GLU A 362 8.75 9.06 -9.43
C GLU A 362 7.71 9.90 -10.16
N GLU A 363 7.12 9.36 -11.24
CA GLU A 363 5.97 9.99 -11.90
C GLU A 363 4.76 9.91 -10.97
N ILE A 364 4.67 10.85 -10.03
CA ILE A 364 3.53 11.06 -9.17
C ILE A 364 2.32 11.24 -10.08
N VAL A 365 1.45 10.23 -10.14
CA VAL A 365 0.25 10.25 -10.99
C VAL A 365 -0.77 11.20 -10.37
N ILE A 366 -0.56 12.51 -10.59
CA ILE A 366 -1.44 13.61 -10.18
C ILE A 366 -2.74 13.48 -10.98
N ARG A 367 -3.63 12.61 -10.50
CA ARG A 367 -4.99 12.41 -11.03
C ARG A 367 -5.65 13.80 -11.13
N LYS A 368 -5.85 14.28 -12.35
CA LYS A 368 -6.30 15.64 -12.62
C LYS A 368 -7.69 15.84 -11.99
N LYS A 369 -7.74 16.59 -10.87
CA LYS A 369 -8.99 16.93 -10.16
C LYS A 369 -9.99 17.49 -11.19
N LYS A 370 -11.07 16.74 -11.44
CA LYS A 370 -12.11 17.05 -12.43
C LYS A 370 -13.47 16.99 -11.75
N CYS A 371 -14.30 18.01 -11.92
CA CYS A 371 -15.65 18.00 -11.37
C CYS A 371 -16.52 16.94 -12.07
N PRO A 372 -17.19 16.02 -11.34
CA PRO A 372 -18.03 14.99 -11.95
C PRO A 372 -19.29 15.56 -12.60
N ASN A 373 -19.82 16.69 -12.12
CA ASN A 373 -21.07 17.28 -12.62
C ASN A 373 -20.86 18.12 -13.89
N CYS A 374 -19.97 19.12 -13.86
CA CYS A 374 -19.75 20.04 -15.00
C CYS A 374 -18.50 19.73 -15.83
N GLY A 375 -17.72 18.70 -15.49
CA GLY A 375 -16.50 18.33 -16.20
C GLY A 375 -15.31 19.30 -16.05
N ASN A 376 -15.45 20.41 -15.31
CA ASN A 376 -14.40 21.42 -15.12
C ASN A 376 -13.12 20.81 -14.52
N THR A 377 -11.97 21.14 -15.11
CA THR A 377 -10.61 20.68 -14.76
C THR A 377 -9.70 21.80 -14.21
N ASN A 378 -10.19 23.05 -14.15
CA ASN A 378 -9.41 24.20 -13.72
C ASN A 378 -9.22 24.17 -12.20
N LYS A 379 -7.97 23.92 -11.75
CA LYS A 379 -7.60 23.80 -10.33
C LYS A 379 -8.05 25.00 -9.48
N SER A 380 -8.04 26.22 -10.01
CA SER A 380 -8.47 27.41 -9.25
C SER A 380 -9.97 27.43 -8.91
N HIS A 381 -10.77 26.66 -9.65
CA HIS A 381 -12.22 26.53 -9.47
C HIS A 381 -12.62 25.27 -8.68
N ILE A 382 -11.66 24.44 -8.24
CA ILE A 382 -11.92 23.25 -7.41
C ILE A 382 -11.31 23.50 -6.04
N ARG A 383 -12.13 23.96 -5.09
CA ARG A 383 -11.69 24.24 -3.73
C ARG A 383 -11.78 22.98 -2.88
N GLU A 384 -10.82 22.80 -1.98
CA GLU A 384 -10.79 21.71 -1.00
C GLU A 384 -11.29 22.26 0.34
N VAL A 385 -12.25 21.57 0.96
CA VAL A 385 -13.01 22.04 2.13
C VAL A 385 -13.18 20.89 3.13
N ASP A 386 -13.26 21.21 4.43
CA ASP A 386 -13.49 20.22 5.48
C ASP A 386 -14.94 19.72 5.48
N ASP A 387 -15.10 18.42 5.30
CA ASP A 387 -16.37 17.71 5.35
C ASP A 387 -16.81 17.48 6.80
N LYS A 388 -17.53 18.47 7.34
CA LYS A 388 -18.08 18.45 8.69
C LYS A 388 -19.07 17.30 8.94
N THR A 389 -19.55 16.60 7.90
CA THR A 389 -20.41 15.40 8.06
C THR A 389 -19.60 14.16 8.43
N ARG A 390 -18.29 14.13 8.15
CA ARG A 390 -17.43 12.96 8.36
C ARG A 390 -16.18 13.32 9.16
N LEU A 391 -16.29 13.15 10.47
CA LEU A 391 -15.15 13.17 11.39
C LEU A 391 -14.29 11.91 11.17
N ILE A 392 -12.97 12.09 11.01
CA ILE A 392 -11.97 11.01 10.94
C ILE A 392 -11.40 10.73 12.34
N TYR A 393 -11.10 11.78 13.10
CA TYR A 393 -10.50 11.67 14.43
C TYR A 393 -11.16 12.65 15.41
N THR A 394 -11.33 12.22 16.66
CA THR A 394 -12.14 12.94 17.66
C THR A 394 -11.35 13.96 18.48
N TYR A 395 -10.07 13.72 18.77
CA TYR A 395 -9.23 14.63 19.53
C TYR A 395 -7.74 14.49 19.16
N PRO A 396 -7.14 15.43 18.39
CA PRO A 396 -7.76 16.61 17.80
C PRO A 396 -8.86 16.28 16.80
N LYS A 397 -9.83 17.19 16.61
CA LYS A 397 -10.93 17.01 15.65
C LYS A 397 -10.42 17.14 14.22
N ILE A 398 -10.27 16.02 13.53
CA ILE A 398 -9.88 15.96 12.11
C ILE A 398 -11.11 15.53 11.31
N TYR A 399 -11.49 16.35 10.33
CA TYR A 399 -12.57 16.06 9.37
C TYR A 399 -11.99 15.51 8.07
N ALA A 400 -12.80 14.75 7.33
CA ALA A 400 -12.46 14.37 5.96
C ALA A 400 -12.39 15.61 5.04
N LYS A 401 -11.71 15.49 3.90
CA LYS A 401 -11.74 16.50 2.84
C LYS A 401 -12.86 16.21 1.84
N MET A 402 -13.44 17.28 1.30
CA MET A 402 -14.30 17.26 0.12
C MET A 402 -13.82 18.31 -0.89
N TYR A 403 -14.18 18.12 -2.16
CA TYR A 403 -13.97 19.05 -3.26
C TYR A 403 -15.26 19.76 -3.60
N LYS A 404 -15.22 21.08 -3.76
CA LYS A 404 -16.34 21.91 -4.22
C LYS A 404 -15.98 22.64 -5.50
N CYS A 405 -16.82 22.51 -6.53
CA CYS A 405 -16.65 23.23 -7.79
C CYS A 405 -17.28 24.63 -7.71
N GLY A 406 -16.46 25.67 -7.88
CA GLY A 406 -16.91 27.06 -7.92
C GLY A 406 -17.74 27.44 -9.16
N GLN A 407 -17.82 26.58 -10.18
CA GLN A 407 -18.61 26.83 -11.39
C GLN A 407 -20.05 26.28 -11.32
N CYS A 408 -20.27 25.14 -10.66
CA CYS A 408 -21.59 24.49 -10.58
C CYS A 408 -22.04 24.14 -9.16
N GLY A 409 -21.30 24.55 -8.13
CA GLY A 409 -21.62 24.32 -6.71
C GLY A 409 -21.45 22.87 -6.22
N ALA A 410 -21.32 21.89 -7.11
CA ALA A 410 -21.27 20.47 -6.76
C ALA A 410 -20.12 20.11 -5.82
N GLU A 411 -20.41 19.19 -4.90
CA GLU A 411 -19.49 18.68 -3.88
C GLU A 411 -19.25 17.17 -4.08
N TRP A 412 -18.01 16.71 -3.94
CA TRP A 412 -17.61 15.30 -4.01
C TRP A 412 -16.37 15.02 -3.14
N ARG A 413 -15.91 13.77 -3.08
CA ARG A 413 -14.66 13.37 -2.40
C ARG A 413 -13.70 12.75 -3.41
#